data_AF-A0A6J7TGF4-F1
#
_entry.id   AF-A0A6J7TGF4-F1
#
_cell.length_a   1.000
_cell.length_b   1.000
_cell.length_c   1.000
_cell.angle_alpha   90.00
_cell.angle_beta   90.00
_cell.angle_gamma   90.00
#
_symmetry.space_group_name_H-M   'P 1'
#
loop_
_entity.id
_entity.type
_entity.pdbx_description
1 polymer ?
#
loop_
_entity_poly.entity_id
_entity_poly.type
_entity_poly.pdbx_seq_one_letter_code
_entity_poly.pdbx_strand_id
1 'polypeptide(L)'
;MLEVYLSLHLGYDVSMRKAVAIALCAVFLSPLTAIAMGSGDKFSDAQTGLTYTVYKPSNTLGLTASKFQLITCGMGSEQWIYVKYGGTKRYLEIMQTMAGVKCSDPGLSKYLKTLPINGVSAKLYVYCDPTKAAAFKKCGTADIERVGGYLMFTNKAAKNLKRTEIQVQAIGGITYAQLLSVAKSLKTVTASGKMSQALPPVMIDPAMTSQVSVKLGNSVVFTVADPDKWSVNVVDMSIAEFIPGGDQGSYTTNPAVKALKIGTTTMHVTHGTDLFEIELTVTG
;
A
#
# COMPACT_ATOMS: atom_id res chain seq x y z
N MET A 1 -39.73 -51.91 6.07
CA MET A 1 -39.96 -52.99 7.05
C MET A 1 -39.48 -54.24 6.32
N LEU A 2 -38.31 -54.84 6.52
CA LEU A 2 -37.32 -54.99 7.58
C LEU A 2 -36.05 -55.46 6.80
N GLU A 3 -34.85 -54.87 6.95
CA GLU A 3 -33.68 -55.46 7.66
C GLU A 3 -33.11 -56.77 7.04
N VAL A 4 -31.82 -57.11 6.93
CA VAL A 4 -30.44 -56.64 7.25
C VAL A 4 -29.49 -57.56 6.41
N TYR A 5 -28.17 -57.30 6.39
CA TYR A 5 -27.04 -58.25 6.14
C TYR A 5 -26.65 -58.44 4.66
N LEU A 6 -25.38 -58.39 4.19
CA LEU A 6 -24.05 -58.43 4.82
C LEU A 6 -22.97 -58.04 3.75
N SER A 7 -21.95 -57.29 4.18
CA SER A 7 -20.51 -57.28 3.80
C SER A 7 -20.06 -57.59 2.35
N LEU A 8 -19.37 -56.69 1.64
CA LEU A 8 -17.96 -56.24 1.72
C LEU A 8 -17.22 -56.63 0.42
N HIS A 9 -16.63 -55.60 -0.19
CA HIS A 9 -15.40 -55.62 -1.01
C HIS A 9 -15.48 -56.10 -2.46
N LEU A 10 -15.56 -55.11 -3.35
CA LEU A 10 -14.77 -54.89 -4.57
C LEU A 10 -15.11 -53.43 -4.96
N GLY A 11 -14.22 -52.45 -4.85
CA GLY A 11 -13.00 -52.36 -5.63
C GLY A 11 -13.31 -51.59 -6.90
N TYR A 12 -12.83 -50.34 -6.95
CA TYR A 12 -12.76 -49.40 -8.08
C TYR A 12 -13.85 -48.33 -8.25
N ASP A 13 -13.32 -47.10 -8.19
CA ASP A 13 -13.95 -45.79 -8.12
C ASP A 13 -14.76 -45.42 -9.36
N VAL A 14 -15.91 -44.80 -9.08
CA VAL A 14 -16.97 -44.52 -10.04
C VAL A 14 -16.72 -43.19 -10.76
N SER A 15 -16.72 -43.30 -12.09
CA SER A 15 -16.97 -42.20 -13.02
C SER A 15 -18.31 -41.51 -12.73
N MET A 16 -18.24 -40.19 -12.52
CA MET A 16 -19.23 -39.19 -12.96
C MET A 16 -20.61 -39.18 -12.27
N ARG A 17 -20.90 -38.12 -11.51
CA ARG A 17 -21.99 -37.13 -11.75
C ARG A 17 -22.20 -36.17 -10.56
N LYS A 18 -21.85 -34.90 -10.82
CA LYS A 18 -22.53 -33.64 -10.43
C LYS A 18 -23.28 -33.59 -9.09
N ALA A 19 -22.83 -32.71 -8.19
CA ALA A 19 -23.66 -31.61 -7.65
C ALA A 19 -22.85 -30.63 -6.78
N VAL A 20 -22.85 -29.37 -7.24
CA VAL A 20 -22.96 -28.13 -6.44
C VAL A 20 -21.95 -27.91 -5.30
N ALA A 21 -20.91 -27.13 -5.61
CA ALA A 21 -20.30 -26.21 -4.66
C ALA A 21 -20.12 -24.85 -5.34
N ILE A 22 -21.08 -23.95 -5.13
CA ILE A 22 -20.95 -22.54 -5.46
C ILE A 22 -19.99 -21.96 -4.43
N ALA A 23 -18.70 -21.93 -4.78
CA ALA A 23 -17.73 -21.13 -4.06
C ALA A 23 -17.79 -19.71 -4.63
N LEU A 24 -18.47 -18.82 -3.93
CA LEU A 24 -18.26 -17.38 -4.04
C LEU A 24 -16.79 -17.09 -3.69
N CYS A 25 -15.91 -17.10 -4.69
CA CYS A 25 -14.65 -16.38 -4.59
C CYS A 25 -14.97 -14.89 -4.70
N ALA A 26 -15.16 -14.25 -3.55
CA ALA A 26 -15.12 -12.81 -3.43
C ALA A 26 -13.77 -12.32 -3.96
N VAL A 27 -13.76 -11.87 -5.22
CA VAL A 27 -12.66 -11.08 -5.77
C VAL A 27 -12.69 -9.76 -5.00
N PHE A 28 -11.83 -9.65 -3.99
CA PHE A 28 -11.44 -8.36 -3.45
C PHE A 28 -10.76 -7.57 -4.58
N LEU A 29 -11.55 -6.84 -5.37
CA LEU A 29 -11.07 -5.69 -6.13
C LEU A 29 -10.69 -4.63 -5.10
N SER A 30 -9.51 -4.79 -4.52
CA SER A 30 -8.81 -3.66 -3.93
C SER A 30 -8.64 -2.62 -5.04
N PRO A 31 -9.00 -1.34 -4.82
CA PRO A 31 -8.69 -0.30 -5.78
C PRO A 31 -7.19 -0.35 -6.04
N LEU A 32 -6.80 -0.55 -7.29
CA LEU A 32 -5.44 -0.38 -7.77
C LEU A 32 -5.05 1.06 -7.43
N THR A 33 -4.43 1.24 -6.27
CA THR A 33 -3.85 2.53 -5.88
C THR A 33 -2.92 2.95 -7.00
N ALA A 34 -3.23 4.11 -7.56
CA ALA A 34 -2.49 4.81 -8.59
C ALA A 34 -0.99 4.50 -8.55
N ILE A 35 -0.43 4.20 -9.72
CA ILE A 35 1.02 4.12 -9.89
C ILE A 35 1.55 5.51 -9.53
N ALA A 36 2.19 5.59 -8.38
CA ALA A 36 2.78 6.79 -7.86
C ALA A 36 3.78 7.34 -8.90
N MET A 37 3.48 8.51 -9.45
CA MET A 37 4.49 9.44 -9.98
C MET A 37 5.27 10.04 -8.80
N GLY A 38 5.84 9.17 -7.98
CA GLY A 38 6.68 9.51 -6.85
C GLY A 38 8.12 9.73 -7.29
N SER A 39 8.93 10.32 -6.43
CA SER A 39 10.38 10.48 -6.59
C SER A 39 11.16 9.17 -6.77
N GLY A 40 10.49 8.01 -6.67
CA GLY A 40 11.08 6.68 -6.55
C GLY A 40 11.46 6.35 -5.10
N ASP A 41 11.45 7.34 -4.20
CA ASP A 41 11.65 7.19 -2.77
C ASP A 41 10.32 7.27 -2.03
N LYS A 42 9.79 6.10 -1.66
CA LYS A 42 8.50 5.98 -0.98
C LYS A 42 8.42 6.76 0.35
N PHE A 43 9.55 6.98 1.04
CA PHE A 43 9.54 7.79 2.27
C PHE A 43 9.45 9.29 1.95
N SER A 44 10.16 9.74 0.91
CA SER A 44 10.07 11.13 0.43
C SER A 44 8.68 11.44 -0.10
N ASP A 45 8.09 10.49 -0.82
CA ASP A 45 6.73 10.61 -1.35
C ASP A 45 5.68 10.61 -0.22
N ALA A 46 5.87 9.77 0.80
CA ALA A 46 5.03 9.80 2.00
C ALA A 46 5.15 11.15 2.74
N GLN A 47 6.36 11.70 2.87
CA GLN A 47 6.56 12.96 3.56
C GLN A 47 5.82 14.14 2.89
N THR A 48 5.57 14.08 1.58
CA THR A 48 4.81 15.11 0.85
C THR A 48 3.36 15.18 1.30
N GLY A 49 2.75 14.06 1.71
CA GLY A 49 1.36 14.01 2.15
C GLY A 49 1.16 14.06 3.66
N LEU A 50 2.21 13.84 4.45
CA LEU A 50 2.11 13.68 5.90
C LEU A 50 2.53 14.95 6.67
N THR A 51 1.79 15.26 7.73
CA THR A 51 2.03 16.42 8.62
C THR A 51 2.99 16.14 9.77
N TYR A 52 3.43 14.89 9.94
CA TYR A 52 4.48 14.50 10.88
C TYR A 52 5.78 14.16 10.15
N THR A 53 6.87 14.12 10.91
CA THR A 53 8.22 13.92 10.37
C THR A 53 8.44 12.45 9.99
N VAL A 54 8.74 12.17 8.74
CA VAL A 54 9.05 10.84 8.24
C VAL A 54 10.53 10.55 8.41
N TYR A 55 10.84 9.36 8.93
CA TYR A 55 12.19 8.86 9.12
C TYR A 55 12.46 7.65 8.21
N LYS A 56 13.60 7.63 7.55
CA LYS A 56 14.07 6.51 6.73
C LYS A 56 15.33 5.89 7.33
N PRO A 57 15.41 4.56 7.44
CA PRO A 57 16.64 3.91 7.91
C PRO A 57 17.73 4.00 6.84
N SER A 58 18.96 4.30 7.26
CA SER A 58 20.15 4.18 6.42
C SER A 58 20.84 2.81 6.54
N ASN A 59 20.45 2.00 7.53
CA ASN A 59 20.87 0.62 7.70
C ASN A 59 19.64 -0.29 7.79
N THR A 60 19.55 -1.26 6.88
CA THR A 60 18.49 -2.29 6.86
C THR A 60 19.03 -3.69 7.12
N LEU A 61 20.29 -3.80 7.57
CA LEU A 61 21.03 -5.06 7.73
C LEU A 61 21.17 -5.85 6.40
N GLY A 62 21.15 -5.13 5.27
CA GLY A 62 21.15 -5.74 3.94
C GLY A 62 19.80 -6.37 3.54
N LEU A 63 18.74 -6.18 4.32
CA LEU A 63 17.41 -6.66 3.98
C LEU A 63 16.74 -5.71 2.98
N THR A 64 16.18 -6.28 1.90
CA THR A 64 15.41 -5.54 0.89
C THR A 64 14.03 -5.19 1.41
N ALA A 65 13.54 -4.00 1.05
CA ALA A 65 12.17 -3.60 1.35
C ALA A 65 11.18 -4.52 0.60
N SER A 66 10.36 -5.25 1.34
CA SER A 66 9.34 -6.15 0.78
C SER A 66 7.94 -5.53 0.83
N LYS A 67 7.71 -4.55 1.70
CA LYS A 67 6.43 -3.84 1.79
C LYS A 67 6.64 -2.40 2.25
N PHE A 68 5.86 -1.48 1.68
CA PHE A 68 5.73 -0.10 2.15
C PHE A 68 4.28 0.32 1.93
N GLN A 69 3.62 0.80 2.98
CA GLN A 69 2.23 1.23 2.92
C GLN A 69 2.00 2.48 3.77
N LEU A 70 1.13 3.35 3.26
CA LEU A 70 0.38 4.30 4.08
C LEU A 70 -0.96 3.65 4.43
N ILE A 71 -1.23 3.51 5.72
CA ILE A 71 -2.40 2.80 6.24
C ILE A 71 -3.25 3.80 7.02
N THR A 72 -4.57 3.73 6.90
CA THR A 72 -5.50 4.57 7.66
C THR A 72 -5.46 4.22 9.15
N CYS A 73 -5.47 5.23 10.02
CA CYS A 73 -5.40 5.06 11.48
C CYS A 73 -6.72 5.47 12.15
N GLY A 74 -7.76 4.65 12.01
CA GLY A 74 -9.10 4.99 12.51
C GLY A 74 -9.70 6.25 11.87
N MET A 75 -10.87 6.66 12.32
CA MET A 75 -11.52 7.87 11.80
C MET A 75 -10.83 9.13 12.33
N GLY A 76 -10.53 10.08 11.44
CA GLY A 76 -10.01 11.40 11.79
C GLY A 76 -8.52 11.47 12.11
N SER A 77 -7.81 10.34 12.22
CA SER A 77 -6.34 10.37 12.32
C SER A 77 -5.70 10.30 10.94
N GLU A 78 -4.57 11.00 10.82
CA GLU A 78 -3.71 10.92 9.65
C GLU A 78 -3.19 9.48 9.42
N GLN A 79 -2.91 9.15 8.16
CA GLN A 79 -2.35 7.84 7.79
C GLN A 79 -1.01 7.59 8.52
N TRP A 80 -0.69 6.33 8.75
CA TRP A 80 0.58 5.91 9.33
C TRP A 80 1.40 5.08 8.35
N ILE A 81 2.71 5.13 8.51
CA ILE A 81 3.66 4.39 7.68
C ILE A 81 3.88 3.01 8.30
N TYR A 82 3.76 1.97 7.47
CA TYR A 82 4.27 0.63 7.75
C TYR A 82 5.26 0.23 6.66
N VAL A 83 6.47 -0.15 7.06
CA VAL A 83 7.50 -0.66 6.15
C VAL A 83 8.03 -1.98 6.67
N LYS A 84 8.15 -2.96 5.79
CA LYS A 84 8.77 -4.25 6.06
C LYS A 84 9.99 -4.45 5.17
N TYR A 85 11.08 -4.89 5.79
CA TYR A 85 12.30 -5.35 5.13
C TYR A 85 12.51 -6.83 5.42
N GLY A 86 12.93 -7.60 4.42
CA GLY A 86 13.13 -9.04 4.54
C GLY A 86 11.86 -9.85 4.30
N GLY A 87 11.91 -11.14 4.62
CA GLY A 87 10.90 -12.14 4.26
C GLY A 87 10.00 -12.56 5.42
N THR A 88 9.59 -13.82 5.41
CA THR A 88 8.72 -14.40 6.45
C THR A 88 9.49 -14.88 7.68
N LYS A 89 10.71 -15.38 7.49
CA LYS A 89 11.52 -15.98 8.57
C LYS A 89 12.42 -14.99 9.31
N ARG A 90 12.86 -13.93 8.62
CA ARG A 90 13.75 -12.88 9.13
C ARG A 90 13.33 -11.56 8.53
N TYR A 91 12.95 -10.62 9.39
CA TYR A 91 12.46 -9.33 8.93
C TYR A 91 12.61 -8.21 9.96
N LEU A 92 12.66 -6.99 9.44
CA LEU A 92 12.53 -5.74 10.18
C LEU A 92 11.23 -5.06 9.79
N GLU A 93 10.53 -4.51 10.76
CA GLU A 93 9.38 -3.66 10.54
C GLU A 93 9.64 -2.29 11.15
N ILE A 94 9.25 -1.24 10.43
CA ILE A 94 9.32 0.14 10.91
C ILE A 94 7.94 0.73 10.73
N MET A 95 7.38 1.16 11.85
CA MET A 95 6.08 1.79 11.93
C MET A 95 6.22 3.21 12.42
N GLN A 96 5.54 4.16 11.79
CA GLN A 96 5.64 5.57 12.14
C GLN A 96 4.26 6.22 12.12
N THR A 97 3.92 6.87 13.22
CA THR A 97 2.67 7.60 13.40
C THR A 97 2.97 9.01 13.90
N MET A 98 2.00 9.92 13.78
CA MET A 98 2.04 11.18 14.51
C MET A 98 2.14 10.90 16.02
N ALA A 99 3.02 11.63 16.71
CA ALA A 99 3.22 11.43 18.15
C ALA A 99 1.90 11.53 18.94
N GLY A 100 1.68 10.57 19.83
CA GLY A 100 0.44 10.47 20.62
C GLY A 100 -0.70 9.69 19.94
N VAL A 101 -0.56 9.34 18.66
CA VAL A 101 -1.53 8.53 17.92
C VAL A 101 -1.10 7.06 17.93
N LYS A 102 -1.99 6.19 18.45
CA LYS A 102 -1.77 4.73 18.51
C LYS A 102 -2.52 4.02 17.38
N CYS A 103 -1.79 3.58 16.36
CA CYS A 103 -2.37 2.93 15.18
C CYS A 103 -2.21 1.40 15.18
N SER A 104 -1.29 0.87 15.99
CA SER A 104 -1.02 -0.56 16.09
C SER A 104 -0.69 -0.95 17.52
N ASP A 105 -1.07 -2.16 17.91
CA ASP A 105 -0.60 -2.81 19.14
C ASP A 105 0.45 -3.87 18.76
N PRO A 106 1.70 -3.78 19.24
CA PRO A 106 2.73 -4.78 18.99
C PRO A 106 2.43 -6.15 19.65
N GLY A 107 1.43 -6.23 20.53
CA GLY A 107 1.04 -7.46 21.23
C GLY A 107 1.85 -7.73 22.50
N LEU A 108 1.62 -8.92 23.06
CA LEU A 108 2.17 -9.33 24.36
C LEU A 108 3.71 -9.29 24.36
N SER A 109 4.26 -8.46 25.25
CA SER A 109 5.69 -8.24 25.33
C SER A 109 6.12 -7.78 26.72
N LYS A 110 7.40 -8.00 27.04
CA LYS A 110 8.03 -7.57 28.29
C LYS A 110 8.81 -6.29 28.06
N TYR A 111 8.51 -5.24 28.83
CA TYR A 111 9.37 -4.08 28.93
C TYR A 111 10.69 -4.48 29.60
N LEU A 112 11.82 -4.13 28.97
CA LEU A 112 13.15 -4.42 29.48
C LEU A 112 13.78 -3.21 30.16
N LYS A 113 13.90 -2.10 29.42
CA LYS A 113 14.54 -0.87 29.88
C LYS A 113 14.27 0.31 28.96
N THR A 114 14.56 1.50 29.45
CA THR A 114 14.71 2.70 28.64
C THR A 114 16.19 2.94 28.33
N LEU A 115 16.48 3.39 27.13
CA LEU A 115 17.83 3.68 26.66
C LEU A 115 17.83 4.87 25.68
N PRO A 116 18.95 5.59 25.53
CA PRO A 116 19.05 6.66 24.55
C PRO A 116 19.27 6.12 23.13
N ILE A 117 18.53 6.66 22.17
CA ILE A 117 18.74 6.49 20.72
C ILE A 117 18.77 7.89 20.12
N ASN A 118 19.89 8.31 19.52
CA ASN A 118 20.04 9.63 18.89
C ASN A 118 19.58 10.80 19.79
N GLY A 119 19.82 10.69 21.10
CA GLY A 119 19.43 11.71 22.09
C GLY A 119 17.96 11.71 22.52
N VAL A 120 17.15 10.72 22.10
CA VAL A 120 15.79 10.52 22.62
C VAL A 120 15.68 9.24 23.46
N SER A 121 14.79 9.25 24.44
CA SER A 121 14.49 8.08 25.27
C SER A 121 13.66 7.07 24.50
N ALA A 122 14.19 5.86 24.33
CA ALA A 122 13.52 4.73 23.71
C ALA A 122 13.24 3.63 24.72
N LYS A 123 12.03 3.08 24.68
CA LYS A 123 11.63 1.91 25.46
C LYS A 123 11.92 0.65 24.65
N LEU A 124 12.62 -0.30 25.26
CA LEU A 124 12.92 -1.60 24.68
C LEU A 124 11.99 -2.68 25.22
N TYR A 125 11.48 -3.49 24.31
CA TYR A 125 10.59 -4.61 24.60
C TYR A 125 11.08 -5.89 23.91
N VAL A 126 10.69 -7.03 24.47
CA VAL A 126 10.96 -8.37 23.93
C VAL A 126 9.66 -9.19 23.92
N TYR A 127 9.44 -10.00 22.88
CA TYR A 127 8.21 -10.80 22.72
C TYR A 127 8.23 -12.07 23.58
N CYS A 128 8.13 -11.87 24.90
CA CYS A 128 8.01 -12.94 25.86
C CYS A 128 6.59 -12.99 26.41
N ASP A 129 5.99 -14.19 26.37
CA ASP A 129 4.63 -14.46 26.81
C ASP A 129 4.50 -14.33 28.34
N PRO A 130 3.68 -13.39 28.85
CA PRO A 130 3.48 -13.22 30.29
C PRO A 130 2.80 -14.42 30.97
N THR A 131 2.11 -15.29 30.22
CA THR A 131 1.49 -16.51 30.78
C THR A 131 2.53 -17.56 31.17
N LYS A 132 3.78 -17.45 30.68
CA LYS A 132 4.90 -18.34 31.01
C LYS A 132 5.81 -17.69 32.07
N ALA A 133 5.30 -17.56 33.30
CA ALA A 133 5.93 -16.77 34.37
C ALA A 133 7.45 -16.97 34.56
N ALA A 134 7.93 -18.23 34.58
CA ALA A 134 9.36 -18.52 34.77
C ALA A 134 10.23 -18.02 33.58
N ALA A 135 9.76 -18.23 32.34
CA ALA A 135 10.42 -17.75 31.14
C ALA A 135 10.32 -16.22 31.04
N PHE A 136 9.15 -15.65 31.32
CA PHE A 136 8.93 -14.21 31.32
C PHE A 136 9.84 -13.49 32.32
N LYS A 137 10.00 -14.02 33.55
CA LYS A 137 10.88 -13.45 34.58
C LYS A 137 12.33 -13.36 34.09
N LYS A 138 12.84 -14.40 33.44
CA LYS A 138 14.23 -14.49 32.96
C LYS A 138 14.48 -13.81 31.62
N CYS A 139 13.43 -13.56 30.84
CA CYS A 139 13.54 -13.00 29.50
C CYS A 139 14.23 -11.62 29.50
N GLY A 140 15.21 -11.45 28.62
CA GLY A 140 16.07 -10.26 28.53
C GLY A 140 16.49 -9.91 27.10
N THR A 141 17.51 -9.05 26.96
CA THR A 141 17.93 -8.57 25.63
C THR A 141 18.53 -9.66 24.75
N ALA A 142 19.12 -10.70 25.33
CA ALA A 142 19.65 -11.85 24.58
C ALA A 142 18.53 -12.64 23.89
N ASP A 143 17.32 -12.65 24.45
CA ASP A 143 16.19 -13.37 23.87
C ASP A 143 15.63 -12.70 22.61
N ILE A 144 15.94 -11.43 22.34
CA ILE A 144 15.48 -10.70 21.15
C ILE A 144 15.86 -11.45 19.87
N GLU A 145 17.04 -12.07 19.83
CA GLU A 145 17.46 -12.85 18.66
C GLU A 145 16.52 -14.04 18.39
N ARG A 146 16.04 -14.68 19.45
CA ARG A 146 15.22 -15.89 19.40
C ARG A 146 13.74 -15.60 19.20
N VAL A 147 13.19 -14.65 19.96
CA VAL A 147 11.73 -14.38 19.98
C VAL A 147 11.35 -13.06 19.34
N GLY A 148 12.33 -12.23 18.98
CA GLY A 148 12.11 -10.89 18.49
C GLY A 148 11.88 -9.87 19.60
N GLY A 149 11.84 -8.62 19.19
CA GLY A 149 11.61 -7.50 20.08
C GLY A 149 11.48 -6.21 19.31
N TYR A 150 11.22 -5.12 20.02
CA TYR A 150 11.01 -3.84 19.40
C TYR A 150 11.45 -2.69 20.31
N LEU A 151 11.72 -1.56 19.66
CA LEU A 151 11.99 -0.28 20.29
C LEU A 151 10.84 0.67 19.95
N MET A 152 10.32 1.38 20.94
CA MET A 152 9.39 2.49 20.73
C MET A 152 9.96 3.79 21.28
N PHE A 153 9.88 4.86 20.50
CA PHE A 153 10.33 6.19 20.88
C PHE A 153 9.65 7.28 20.09
N THR A 154 9.62 8.49 20.65
CA THR A 154 9.10 9.68 19.97
C THR A 154 10.25 10.58 19.54
N ASN A 155 10.50 10.62 18.24
CA ASN A 155 11.56 11.42 17.66
C ASN A 155 11.16 12.91 17.53
N LYS A 156 12.16 13.74 17.21
CA LYS A 156 11.99 15.19 17.07
C LYS A 156 11.17 15.53 15.82
N ALA A 157 10.56 16.71 15.85
CA ALA A 157 9.95 17.31 14.68
C ALA A 157 11.02 17.93 13.78
N ALA A 158 10.89 17.76 12.46
CA ALA A 158 11.51 18.64 11.48
C ALA A 158 10.72 19.96 11.38
N LYS A 159 11.30 20.96 10.71
CA LYS A 159 10.68 22.29 10.57
C LYS A 159 9.27 22.19 10.00
N ASN A 160 8.30 22.82 10.65
CA ASN A 160 6.88 22.85 10.26
C ASN A 160 6.17 21.48 10.24
N LEU A 161 6.75 20.44 10.84
CA LEU A 161 6.15 19.11 10.95
C LEU A 161 5.94 18.74 12.42
N LYS A 162 5.04 17.80 12.67
CA LYS A 162 4.81 17.23 14.00
C LYS A 162 5.86 16.17 14.35
N ARG A 163 5.97 15.90 15.65
CA ARG A 163 6.79 14.80 16.19
C ARG A 163 6.22 13.45 15.76
N THR A 164 7.08 12.44 15.76
CA THR A 164 6.75 11.11 15.24
C THR A 164 6.99 10.06 16.30
N GLU A 165 6.01 9.21 16.55
CA GLU A 165 6.21 7.98 17.30
C GLU A 165 6.66 6.88 16.32
N ILE A 166 7.75 6.21 16.68
CA ILE A 166 8.40 5.21 15.84
C ILE A 166 8.49 3.91 16.62
N GLN A 167 8.06 2.83 15.99
CA GLN A 167 8.37 1.46 16.40
C GLN A 167 9.34 0.85 15.39
N VAL A 168 10.47 0.34 15.89
CA VAL A 168 11.39 -0.51 15.11
C VAL A 168 11.31 -1.91 15.70
N GLN A 169 10.86 -2.87 14.91
CA GLN A 169 10.63 -4.25 15.31
C GLN A 169 11.52 -5.19 14.52
N ALA A 170 12.00 -6.24 15.16
CA ALA A 170 12.89 -7.24 14.57
C ALA A 170 12.51 -8.66 14.99
N ILE A 171 12.49 -9.58 14.03
CA ILE A 171 12.18 -11.01 14.22
C ILE A 171 13.14 -11.86 13.38
N GLY A 172 13.47 -13.06 13.87
CA GLY A 172 14.16 -14.09 13.07
C GLY A 172 15.67 -14.05 13.11
N GLY A 173 16.26 -14.07 14.30
CA GLY A 173 17.72 -14.07 14.47
C GLY A 173 18.36 -12.69 14.35
N ILE A 174 17.58 -11.62 14.48
CA ILE A 174 18.12 -10.25 14.52
C ILE A 174 18.45 -9.92 15.97
N THR A 175 19.72 -9.62 16.23
CA THR A 175 20.19 -9.38 17.60
C THR A 175 19.73 -8.02 18.13
N TYR A 176 19.77 -7.86 19.46
CA TYR A 176 19.59 -6.55 20.11
C TYR A 176 20.50 -5.47 19.52
N ALA A 177 21.77 -5.78 19.26
CA ALA A 177 22.72 -4.83 18.69
C ALA A 177 22.34 -4.40 17.26
N GLN A 178 21.86 -5.36 16.44
CA GLN A 178 21.37 -5.08 15.10
C GLN A 178 20.09 -4.23 15.12
N LEU A 179 19.14 -4.56 16.00
CA LEU A 179 17.92 -3.77 16.21
C LEU A 179 18.25 -2.32 16.60
N LEU A 180 19.21 -2.12 17.52
CA LEU A 180 19.70 -0.79 17.86
C LEU A 180 20.36 -0.07 16.69
N SER A 181 21.15 -0.78 15.88
CA SER A 181 21.83 -0.20 14.73
C SER A 181 20.82 0.36 13.71
N VAL A 182 19.75 -0.40 13.42
CA VAL A 182 18.66 0.05 12.54
C VAL A 182 17.98 1.29 13.12
N ALA A 183 17.58 1.26 14.40
CA ALA A 183 16.91 2.40 15.04
C ALA A 183 17.79 3.66 15.08
N LYS A 184 19.09 3.53 15.34
CA LYS A 184 20.05 4.64 15.30
C LYS A 184 20.29 5.18 13.89
N SER A 185 20.07 4.36 12.86
CA SER A 185 20.28 4.74 11.45
C SER A 185 19.16 5.60 10.85
N LEU A 186 18.06 5.80 11.59
CA LEU A 186 16.91 6.59 11.12
C LEU A 186 17.28 8.05 10.94
N LYS A 187 16.99 8.59 9.75
CA LYS A 187 17.21 9.99 9.39
C LYS A 187 15.91 10.61 8.89
N THR A 188 15.71 11.88 9.17
CA THR A 188 14.59 12.65 8.60
C THR A 188 14.68 12.67 7.09
N VAL A 189 13.53 12.61 6.43
CA VAL A 189 13.43 12.70 4.97
C VAL A 189 12.85 14.06 4.59
N THR A 190 13.31 14.61 3.48
CA THR A 190 12.69 15.78 2.86
C THR A 190 11.54 15.32 1.97
N ALA A 191 10.41 16.02 2.00
CA ALA A 191 9.33 15.83 1.03
C ALA A 191 9.89 15.85 -0.39
N SER A 192 9.31 15.04 -1.28
CA SER A 192 9.72 15.06 -2.68
C SER A 192 9.39 16.45 -3.24
N GLY A 193 10.42 17.27 -3.48
CA GLY A 193 10.26 18.58 -4.13
C GLY A 193 9.63 18.47 -5.52
N LYS A 194 9.64 17.25 -6.09
CA LYS A 194 8.70 16.83 -7.11
C LYS A 194 7.36 16.50 -6.45
N MET A 195 6.61 17.53 -6.10
CA MET A 195 5.17 17.43 -6.31
C MET A 195 5.01 17.20 -7.81
N SER A 196 4.94 15.95 -8.25
CA SER A 196 4.00 15.66 -9.32
C SER A 196 2.65 15.93 -8.68
N GLN A 197 2.26 17.21 -8.62
CA GLN A 197 0.86 17.57 -8.51
C GLN A 197 0.20 16.68 -9.54
N ALA A 198 -0.70 15.80 -9.08
CA ALA A 198 -1.59 15.14 -10.02
C ALA A 198 -2.20 16.31 -10.78
N LEU A 199 -1.71 16.53 -12.00
CA LEU A 199 -2.28 17.54 -12.86
C LEU A 199 -3.75 17.15 -12.89
N PRO A 200 -4.67 18.10 -12.64
CA PRO A 200 -6.08 17.78 -12.75
C PRO A 200 -6.28 17.03 -14.06
N PRO A 201 -7.05 15.92 -14.06
CA PRO A 201 -7.31 15.20 -15.28
C PRO A 201 -7.76 16.20 -16.35
N VAL A 202 -7.24 16.05 -17.57
CA VAL A 202 -7.59 16.96 -18.66
C VAL A 202 -9.04 16.67 -19.00
N MET A 203 -9.95 17.51 -18.52
CA MET A 203 -11.37 17.36 -18.76
C MET A 203 -11.74 18.06 -20.05
N ILE A 204 -12.33 17.34 -20.99
CA ILE A 204 -12.74 17.89 -22.28
C ILE A 204 -14.20 17.56 -22.58
N ASP A 205 -14.84 18.45 -23.34
CA ASP A 205 -16.09 18.15 -24.03
C ASP A 205 -15.73 17.62 -25.43
N PRO A 206 -16.08 16.37 -25.78
CA PRO A 206 -15.74 15.79 -27.08
C PRO A 206 -16.37 16.53 -28.26
N ALA A 207 -17.49 17.24 -28.07
CA ALA A 207 -18.14 18.03 -29.12
C ALA A 207 -17.42 19.36 -29.41
N MET A 208 -16.59 19.84 -28.48
CA MET A 208 -15.88 21.12 -28.59
C MET A 208 -14.36 20.99 -28.78
N THR A 209 -13.85 19.76 -28.82
CA THR A 209 -12.41 19.49 -28.76
C THR A 209 -11.97 18.64 -29.94
N SER A 210 -11.09 19.17 -30.79
CA SER A 210 -10.47 18.41 -31.90
C SER A 210 -9.06 17.90 -31.59
N GLN A 211 -8.38 18.51 -30.61
CA GLN A 211 -7.04 18.13 -30.19
C GLN A 211 -6.88 18.26 -28.68
N VAL A 212 -6.14 17.35 -28.07
CA VAL A 212 -5.85 17.37 -26.64
C VAL A 212 -4.44 16.85 -26.37
N SER A 213 -3.76 17.47 -25.40
CA SER A 213 -2.46 16.99 -24.93
C SER A 213 -2.54 16.56 -23.47
N VAL A 214 -1.93 15.42 -23.16
CA VAL A 214 -1.90 14.83 -21.83
C VAL A 214 -0.50 14.31 -21.53
N LYS A 215 -0.11 14.25 -20.25
CA LYS A 215 1.15 13.63 -19.85
C LYS A 215 1.03 12.12 -19.75
N LEU A 216 2.13 11.42 -20.02
CA LEU A 216 2.25 9.98 -19.82
C LEU A 216 1.78 9.59 -18.41
N GLY A 217 0.91 8.58 -18.32
CA GLY A 217 0.34 8.10 -17.06
C GLY A 217 -0.90 8.85 -16.56
N ASN A 218 -1.23 10.01 -17.12
CA ASN A 218 -2.47 10.74 -16.83
C ASN A 218 -3.61 10.31 -17.77
N SER A 219 -4.82 10.79 -17.47
CA SER A 219 -6.02 10.54 -18.27
C SER A 219 -6.62 11.83 -18.81
N VAL A 220 -7.21 11.73 -19.99
CA VAL A 220 -8.21 12.66 -20.53
C VAL A 220 -9.58 12.15 -20.08
N VAL A 221 -10.37 12.99 -19.43
CA VAL A 221 -11.72 12.64 -18.94
C VAL A 221 -12.75 13.39 -19.78
N PHE A 222 -13.74 12.68 -20.32
CA PHE A 222 -14.78 13.32 -21.12
C PHE A 222 -15.90 13.79 -20.21
N THR A 223 -16.19 15.09 -20.22
CA THR A 223 -17.30 15.67 -19.46
C THR A 223 -18.55 15.60 -20.30
N VAL A 224 -19.38 14.58 -20.04
CA VAL A 224 -20.52 14.23 -20.88
C VAL A 224 -21.74 13.87 -20.04
N ALA A 225 -22.93 14.01 -20.62
CA ALA A 225 -24.15 13.40 -20.08
C ALA A 225 -24.19 11.90 -20.41
N ASP A 226 -24.92 11.10 -19.61
CA ASP A 226 -25.08 9.65 -19.79
C ASP A 226 -23.73 8.90 -19.99
N PRO A 227 -22.82 8.94 -19.00
CA PRO A 227 -21.43 8.53 -19.18
C PRO A 227 -21.21 7.05 -19.53
N ASP A 228 -22.24 6.21 -19.40
CA ASP A 228 -22.27 4.80 -19.79
C ASP A 228 -22.59 4.57 -21.27
N LYS A 229 -23.06 5.59 -22.00
CA LYS A 229 -23.45 5.50 -23.43
C LYS A 229 -22.35 5.93 -24.40
N TRP A 230 -21.20 6.35 -23.88
CA TRP A 230 -20.08 6.83 -24.69
C TRP A 230 -19.05 5.72 -24.88
N SER A 231 -18.48 5.66 -26.08
CA SER A 231 -17.39 4.75 -26.40
C SER A 231 -16.24 5.49 -27.07
N VAL A 232 -15.01 5.02 -26.88
CA VAL A 232 -13.84 5.55 -27.58
C VAL A 232 -13.05 4.42 -28.20
N ASN A 233 -12.84 4.51 -29.50
CA ASN A 233 -11.87 3.69 -30.21
C ASN A 233 -10.57 4.48 -30.35
N VAL A 234 -9.51 4.00 -29.70
CA VAL A 234 -8.16 4.56 -29.83
C VAL A 234 -7.45 3.82 -30.98
N VAL A 235 -7.08 4.54 -32.04
CA VAL A 235 -6.48 3.96 -33.24
C VAL A 235 -5.18 3.22 -32.93
N ASP A 236 -4.28 3.82 -32.15
CA ASP A 236 -3.09 3.17 -31.60
C ASP A 236 -3.27 2.88 -30.10
N MET A 237 -3.79 1.70 -29.79
CA MET A 237 -3.98 1.23 -28.40
C MET A 237 -2.67 1.07 -27.61
N SER A 238 -1.49 1.12 -28.27
CA SER A 238 -0.21 1.15 -27.55
C SER A 238 0.09 2.52 -26.94
N ILE A 239 -0.55 3.58 -27.45
CA ILE A 239 -0.40 4.96 -26.97
C ILE A 239 -1.39 5.28 -25.87
N ALA A 240 -2.64 4.81 -25.98
CA ALA A 240 -3.67 5.08 -24.97
C ALA A 240 -4.75 4.00 -24.88
N GLU A 241 -5.43 3.92 -23.74
CA GLU A 241 -6.47 2.95 -23.43
C GLU A 241 -7.77 3.64 -23.03
N PHE A 242 -8.90 3.19 -23.57
CA PHE A 242 -10.23 3.66 -23.18
C PHE A 242 -10.70 3.01 -21.87
N ILE A 243 -11.28 3.82 -20.99
CA ILE A 243 -11.90 3.42 -19.73
C ILE A 243 -13.37 3.87 -19.80
N PRO A 244 -14.33 2.92 -19.82
CA PRO A 244 -15.75 3.25 -19.88
C PRO A 244 -16.19 3.97 -18.62
N GLY A 245 -17.09 4.95 -18.80
CA GLY A 245 -17.79 5.61 -17.71
C GLY A 245 -18.99 4.78 -17.24
N GLY A 246 -19.72 5.33 -16.27
CA GLY A 246 -20.94 4.73 -15.74
C GLY A 246 -20.95 4.59 -14.23
N ASP A 247 -21.97 3.88 -13.75
CA ASP A 247 -22.24 3.68 -12.32
C ASP A 247 -21.22 2.75 -11.66
N GLN A 248 -20.65 3.21 -10.54
CA GLN A 248 -19.75 2.47 -9.65
C GLN A 248 -20.43 2.11 -8.32
N GLY A 249 -21.76 2.12 -8.29
CA GLY A 249 -22.62 1.75 -7.17
C GLY A 249 -22.87 2.88 -6.17
N SER A 250 -21.84 3.63 -5.79
CA SER A 250 -21.97 4.79 -4.89
C SER A 250 -21.69 6.15 -5.54
N TYR A 251 -21.20 6.14 -6.78
CA TYR A 251 -20.92 7.32 -7.58
C TYR A 251 -20.88 6.94 -9.06
N THR A 252 -21.08 7.93 -9.94
CA THR A 252 -20.93 7.76 -11.38
C THR A 252 -19.59 8.32 -11.83
N THR A 253 -18.95 7.61 -12.75
CA THR A 253 -17.67 8.01 -13.37
C THR A 253 -17.90 8.47 -14.79
N ASN A 254 -17.17 9.51 -15.20
CA ASN A 254 -17.09 9.89 -16.60
C ASN A 254 -16.18 8.92 -17.37
N PRO A 255 -16.44 8.70 -18.67
CA PRO A 255 -15.53 7.96 -19.52
C PRO A 255 -14.19 8.69 -19.64
N ALA A 256 -13.12 7.93 -19.87
CA ALA A 256 -11.78 8.48 -19.93
C ALA A 256 -10.88 7.72 -20.90
N VAL A 257 -9.78 8.35 -21.31
CA VAL A 257 -8.68 7.69 -22.02
C VAL A 257 -7.39 7.89 -21.22
N LYS A 258 -6.71 6.80 -20.88
CA LYS A 258 -5.46 6.79 -20.13
C LYS A 258 -4.26 6.72 -21.06
N ALA A 259 -3.29 7.61 -20.86
CA ALA A 259 -2.06 7.64 -21.64
C ALA A 259 -1.06 6.56 -21.19
N LEU A 260 -0.65 5.69 -22.11
CA LEU A 260 0.25 4.56 -21.87
C LEU A 260 1.67 4.77 -22.40
N LYS A 261 1.83 5.57 -23.48
CA LYS A 261 3.12 5.78 -24.15
C LYS A 261 3.18 7.15 -24.81
N ILE A 262 4.36 7.78 -24.80
CA ILE A 262 4.62 9.04 -25.51
C ILE A 262 4.43 8.84 -27.02
N GLY A 263 3.69 9.73 -27.66
CA GLY A 263 3.34 9.65 -29.07
C GLY A 263 2.00 10.36 -29.35
N THR A 264 1.53 10.24 -30.59
CA THR A 264 0.26 10.83 -31.02
C THR A 264 -0.63 9.74 -31.61
N THR A 265 -1.92 9.72 -31.23
CA THR A 265 -2.94 8.82 -31.77
C THR A 265 -4.23 9.58 -32.02
N THR A 266 -5.05 9.08 -32.93
CA THR A 266 -6.43 9.55 -33.11
C THR A 266 -7.37 8.76 -32.20
N MET A 267 -8.37 9.43 -31.63
CA MET A 267 -9.47 8.86 -30.88
C MET A 267 -10.77 9.09 -31.65
N HIS A 268 -11.53 8.03 -31.88
CA HIS A 268 -12.89 8.08 -32.40
C HIS A 268 -13.86 7.95 -31.23
N VAL A 269 -14.42 9.07 -30.80
CA VAL A 269 -15.36 9.16 -29.68
C VAL A 269 -16.78 9.09 -30.23
N THR A 270 -17.60 8.17 -29.73
CA THR A 270 -18.95 7.95 -30.22
C THR A 270 -20.01 8.07 -29.13
N HIS A 271 -21.15 8.63 -29.52
CA HIS A 271 -22.38 8.67 -28.71
C HIS A 271 -23.60 8.52 -29.63
N GLY A 272 -24.26 7.36 -29.57
CA GLY A 272 -25.31 7.04 -30.52
C GLY A 272 -24.78 7.00 -31.97
N THR A 273 -25.29 7.88 -32.82
CA THR A 273 -24.86 8.03 -34.23
C THR A 273 -23.75 9.06 -34.42
N ASP A 274 -23.45 9.85 -33.39
CA ASP A 274 -22.46 10.91 -33.47
C ASP A 274 -21.04 10.33 -33.36
N LEU A 275 -20.13 10.87 -34.16
CA LEU A 275 -18.72 10.53 -34.19
C LEU A 275 -17.88 11.80 -34.11
N PHE A 276 -17.02 11.87 -33.10
CA PHE A 276 -16.06 12.95 -32.91
C PHE A 276 -14.65 12.40 -33.06
N GLU A 277 -13.84 13.05 -33.89
CA GLU A 277 -12.44 12.71 -34.08
C GLU A 277 -11.56 13.68 -33.28
N ILE A 278 -10.75 13.13 -32.38
CA ILE A 278 -9.89 13.91 -31.49
C ILE A 278 -8.47 13.40 -31.59
N GLU A 279 -7.52 14.27 -31.92
CA GLU A 279 -6.10 13.95 -31.87
C GLU A 279 -5.60 14.03 -30.42
N LEU A 280 -5.02 12.93 -29.93
CA LEU A 280 -4.40 12.83 -28.62
C LEU A 280 -2.88 12.88 -28.77
N THR A 281 -2.24 13.87 -28.16
CA THR A 281 -0.76 13.93 -28.03
C THR A 281 -0.32 13.65 -26.60
N VAL A 282 0.40 12.55 -26.40
CA VAL A 282 0.98 12.15 -25.12
C VAL A 282 2.40 12.72 -24.99
N THR A 283 2.61 13.52 -23.95
CA THR A 283 3.87 14.21 -23.63
C THR A 283 4.54 13.65 -22.37
N GLY A 284 5.81 14.01 -22.14
CA GLY A 284 6.61 13.60 -20.97
C GLY A 284 6.47 14.49 -19.72
#